data_AF-A0A530QT19-F1
#
_entry.id   AF-A0A530QT19-F1
#
_cell.length_a   1.000
_cell.length_b   1.000
_cell.length_c   1.000
_cell.angle_alpha   90.00
_cell.angle_beta   90.00
_cell.angle_gamma   90.00
#
_symmetry.space_group_name_H-M   'P 1'
#
loop_
_entity.id
_entity.type
_entity.pdbx_description
1 polymer ?
#
loop_
_entity_poly.entity_id
_entity_poly.type
_entity_poly.pdbx_seq_one_letter_code
_entity_poly.pdbx_strand_id
1 'polypeptide(L)' 'MDPRTAAFELIRMVNEYRVSQAISVAAMLGIADHIKDGKRSAVDLASLTGTHPRALYRLLRALAAAGLF' A
#
# COMPACT_ATOMS: atom_id res chain seq x y z
N MET A 1 8.35 30.75 7.77
CA MET A 1 7.77 29.39 7.71
C MET A 1 7.04 29.18 9.02
N ASP A 2 5.73 28.98 9.01
CA ASP A 2 5.00 28.59 10.23
C ASP A 2 5.61 27.27 10.73
N PRO A 3 6.06 27.17 11.99
CA PRO A 3 6.64 25.95 12.54
C PRO A 3 5.75 24.72 12.35
N ARG A 4 4.42 24.91 12.32
CA ARG A 4 3.47 23.84 12.01
C ARG A 4 3.63 23.34 10.57
N THR A 5 3.76 24.23 9.59
CA THR A 5 4.01 23.89 8.18
C THR A 5 5.35 23.15 8.01
N ALA A 6 6.42 23.58 8.69
CA ALA A 6 7.71 22.90 8.61
C ALA A 6 7.66 21.46 9.15
N ALA A 7 6.97 21.22 10.28
CA ALA A 7 6.80 19.89 10.84
C ALA A 7 6.00 18.97 9.90
N PHE A 8 4.93 19.49 9.28
CA PHE A 8 4.15 18.73 8.28
C PHE A 8 4.98 18.34 7.06
N GLU A 9 5.79 19.25 6.51
CA GLU A 9 6.65 18.97 5.36
C GLU A 9 7.71 17.92 5.66
N LEU A 10 8.34 17.98 6.84
CA LEU A 10 9.31 16.96 7.25
C LEU A 10 8.66 15.58 7.39
N ILE A 11 7.47 15.51 8.00
CA ILE A 11 6.71 14.25 8.09
C ILE A 11 6.33 13.75 6.70
N ARG A 12 5.95 14.63 5.77
CA ARG A 12 5.64 14.27 4.38
C ARG A 12 6.86 13.65 3.70
N MET A 13 8.02 14.31 3.73
CA MET A 13 9.28 13.81 3.12
C MET A 13 9.70 12.45 3.71
N VAL A 14 9.61 12.29 5.04
CA VAL A 14 9.88 11.00 5.69
C VAL A 14 8.90 9.92 5.22
N ASN A 15 7.68 10.27 4.81
CA ASN A 15 6.68 9.30 4.38
C ASN A 15 6.69 9.04 2.86
N GLU A 16 7.39 9.83 2.05
CA GLU A 16 7.39 9.70 0.58
C GLU A 16 7.91 8.34 0.09
N TYR A 17 8.87 7.73 0.80
CA TYR A 17 9.38 6.40 0.43
C TYR A 17 8.33 5.27 0.58
N ARG A 18 7.26 5.51 1.35
CA ARG A 18 6.28 4.47 1.72
C ARG A 18 5.49 3.97 0.51
N VAL A 19 5.22 4.81 -0.48
CA VAL A 19 4.52 4.40 -1.70
C VAL A 19 5.39 3.45 -2.51
N SER A 20 6.66 3.80 -2.75
CA SER A 20 7.62 2.93 -3.44
C SER A 20 7.80 1.59 -2.73
N GLN A 21 7.88 1.59 -1.40
CA GLN A 21 7.95 0.36 -0.62
C GLN A 21 6.68 -0.48 -0.74
N ALA A 22 5.50 0.14 -0.69
CA ALA A 22 4.23 -0.57 -0.85
C ALA A 22 4.10 -1.19 -2.25
N ILE A 23 4.55 -0.49 -3.30
CA ILE A 23 4.61 -1.00 -4.68
C ILE A 23 5.50 -2.24 -4.75
N SER A 24 6.71 -2.16 -4.17
CA SER A 24 7.65 -3.29 -4.13
C SER A 24 7.05 -4.51 -3.44
N VAL A 25 6.40 -4.32 -2.28
CA VAL A 25 5.73 -5.41 -1.56
C VAL A 25 4.57 -5.99 -2.38
N ALA A 26 3.74 -5.16 -3.00
CA ALA A 26 2.64 -5.65 -3.84
C ALA A 26 3.13 -6.46 -5.05
N ALA A 27 4.26 -6.05 -5.64
CA ALA A 27 4.91 -6.79 -6.72
C ALA A 27 5.50 -8.12 -6.24
N MET A 28 6.19 -8.13 -5.09
CA MET A 28 6.72 -9.36 -4.49
C MET A 28 5.63 -10.38 -4.14
N LEU A 29 4.46 -9.90 -3.73
CA LEU A 29 3.30 -10.74 -3.41
C LEU A 29 2.46 -11.12 -4.64
N GLY A 30 2.81 -10.66 -5.85
CA GLY A 30 2.06 -10.96 -7.07
C GLY A 30 0.61 -10.46 -7.05
N ILE A 31 0.33 -9.35 -6.36
CA ILE A 31 -1.05 -8.87 -6.16
C ILE A 31 -1.77 -8.63 -7.49
N ALA A 32 -1.09 -8.02 -8.46
CA ALA A 32 -1.67 -7.74 -9.78
C ALA A 32 -2.07 -9.04 -10.50
N ASP A 33 -1.25 -10.08 -10.39
CA ASP A 33 -1.54 -11.39 -11.00
C ASP A 33 -2.74 -12.06 -10.36
N HIS A 34 -2.92 -11.91 -9.05
CA HIS A 34 -4.06 -12.48 -8.34
C HIS A 34 -5.40 -11.81 -8.68
N ILE A 35 -5.41 -10.55 -9.11
CA ILE A 35 -6.65 -9.79 -9.43
C ILE A 35 -6.89 -9.60 -10.94
N LYS A 36 -6.01 -10.12 -11.80
CA LYS A 36 -6.09 -9.93 -13.26
C LYS A 36 -7.42 -10.42 -13.85
N ASP A 37 -7.99 -11.49 -13.28
CA ASP A 37 -9.23 -12.12 -13.73
C ASP A 37 -10.48 -11.58 -13.02
N GLY A 38 -10.32 -10.61 -12.10
CA GLY A 38 -11.42 -10.00 -11.38
C GLY A 38 -11.06 -9.54 -9.96
N LYS A 39 -11.98 -8.77 -9.37
CA LYS A 39 -11.85 -8.24 -8.01
C LYS A 39 -11.77 -9.38 -6.99
N ARG A 40 -10.85 -9.27 -6.03
CA ARG A 40 -10.76 -10.14 -4.85
C ARG A 40 -10.79 -9.32 -3.57
N SER A 41 -11.26 -9.92 -2.48
CA SER A 41 -11.18 -9.26 -1.19
C SER A 41 -9.75 -9.30 -0.65
N ALA A 42 -9.41 -8.37 0.25
CA ALA A 42 -8.12 -8.39 0.93
C ALA A 42 -7.92 -9.65 1.78
N VAL A 43 -9.00 -10.29 2.24
CA VAL A 43 -8.94 -11.55 2.99
C VAL A 43 -8.56 -12.72 2.08
N ASP A 44 -9.11 -12.77 0.87
CA ASP A 44 -8.77 -13.80 -0.13
C ASP A 44 -7.32 -13.66 -0.58
N LEU A 45 -6.89 -12.43 -0.88
CA LEU A 45 -5.51 -12.14 -1.26
C LEU A 45 -4.52 -12.47 -0.13
N ALA A 46 -4.90 -12.22 1.11
CA ALA A 46 -4.05 -12.54 2.26
C ALA A 46 -3.85 -14.06 2.41
N SER A 47 -4.91 -14.84 2.17
CA SER A 47 -4.84 -16.30 2.16
C SER A 47 -3.94 -16.81 1.04
N LEU A 48 -4.06 -16.25 -0.18
CA LEU A 48 -3.24 -16.64 -1.35
C LEU A 48 -1.76 -16.31 -1.19
N THR A 49 -1.45 -15.22 -0.48
CA THR A 49 -0.09 -14.69 -0.35
C THR A 49 0.59 -15.04 0.97
N GLY A 50 -0.10 -15.75 1.88
CA GLY A 50 0.41 -16.08 3.21
C GLY A 50 0.65 -14.86 4.09
N THR A 51 -0.12 -13.79 3.93
CA THR A 51 0.07 -12.53 4.65
C THR A 51 -1.03 -12.28 5.69
N HIS A 52 -0.80 -11.36 6.63
CA HIS A 52 -1.84 -10.97 7.58
C HIS A 52 -2.93 -10.12 6.89
N PRO A 53 -4.22 -10.50 6.95
CA PRO A 53 -5.31 -9.79 6.27
C PRO A 53 -5.40 -8.29 6.57
N ARG A 54 -5.26 -7.88 7.84
CA ARG A 54 -5.34 -6.45 8.21
C ARG A 54 -4.15 -5.65 7.71
N ALA A 55 -2.96 -6.24 7.70
CA ALA A 55 -1.76 -5.59 7.19
C ALA A 55 -1.84 -5.43 5.66
N LEU A 56 -2.25 -6.50 4.97
CA LEU A 56 -2.43 -6.47 3.52
C LEU A 56 -3.51 -5.45 3.12
N TYR A 57 -4.65 -5.41 3.83
CA TYR A 57 -5.67 -4.40 3.59
C TYR A 57 -5.15 -2.96 3.71
N ARG A 58 -4.32 -2.67 4.73
CA ARG A 58 -3.73 -1.33 4.90
C ARG A 58 -2.77 -0.99 3.77
N LEU A 59 -1.99 -1.95 3.30
CA LEU A 59 -1.08 -1.79 2.16
C LEU A 59 -1.87 -1.50 0.87
N LEU A 60 -2.87 -2.34 0.55
CA LEU A 60 -3.73 -2.15 -0.63
C LEU A 60 -4.48 -0.82 -0.57
N ARG A 61 -4.96 -0.40 0.60
CA ARG A 61 -5.61 0.91 0.78
C ARG A 61 -4.65 2.09 0.53
N ALA A 62 -3.40 1.97 0.96
CA ALA A 62 -2.39 3.00 0.71
C ALA A 62 -2.08 3.11 -0.80
N LEU A 63 -2.01 1.98 -1.49
CA LEU A 63 -1.82 1.91 -2.93
C LEU A 63 -3.02 2.46 -3.70
N ALA A 64 -4.24 2.14 -3.29
CA ALA A 64 -5.47 2.69 -3.86
C ALA A 64 -5.54 4.21 -3.72
N ALA A 65 -5.13 4.74 -2.56
CA ALA A 65 -5.03 6.18 -2.36
C ALA A 65 -3.97 6.85 -3.26
N ALA A 66 -2.97 6.09 -3.72
CA ALA A 66 -1.97 6.52 -4.69
C ALA A 66 -2.40 6.26 -6.16
N GLY A 67 -3.62 5.78 -6.41
CA GLY A 67 -4.14 5.49 -7.75
C GLY A 67 -3.83 4.10 -8.30
N LEU A 68 -3.45 3.15 -7.44
CA LEU A 68 -3.12 1.77 -7.80
C LEU A 68 -4.12 0.77 -7.20
N PHE A 69 -4.66 -0.13 -8.04
CA PHE A 69 -5.70 -1.13 -7.73
C PHE A 69 -7.12 -0.60 -7.47
#